data_AF-A0A1P8K4Z5-F1
#
_entry.id   AF-A0A1P8K4Z5-F1
#
_cell.length_a   1.000
_cell.length_b   1.000
_cell.length_c   1.000
_cell.angle_alpha   90.00
_cell.angle_beta   90.00
_cell.angle_gamma   90.00
#
_symmetry.space_group_name_H-M   'P 1'
#
loop_
_entity.id
_entity.type
_entity.pdbx_description
1 polymer ?
#
loop_
_entity_poly.entity_id
_entity_poly.type
_entity_poly.pdbx_seq_one_letter_code
_entity_poly.pdbx_strand_id
1 'polypeptide(L)'
;MQRGDLVTVSLQGDYGKPRPALIVQSDLLTDLESVVLCPVTSDLRNAAFRVTVEPNPANGLRALSQVMVDKLSTLPRTKISEPFGRLDDERMKAIDRALLLVVGVI
;
A
#
# COMPACT_ATOMS: atom_id res chain seq x y z
N MET A 1 -1.90 -10.29 8.36
CA MET A 1 -1.97 -9.07 7.53
C MET A 1 -3.06 -8.17 8.05
N GLN A 2 -2.69 -6.96 8.41
CA GLN A 2 -3.55 -5.89 8.93
C GLN A 2 -3.40 -4.63 8.09
N ARG A 3 -4.33 -3.70 8.26
CA ARG A 3 -4.26 -2.37 7.68
C ARG A 3 -2.98 -1.64 8.10
N GLY A 4 -2.25 -1.14 7.11
CA GLY A 4 -0.97 -0.46 7.30
C GLY A 4 0.26 -1.37 7.14
N ASP A 5 0.07 -2.69 7.05
CA ASP A 5 1.17 -3.62 6.75
C ASP A 5 1.72 -3.37 5.34
N LEU A 6 3.04 -3.45 5.21
CA LEU A 6 3.75 -3.48 3.95
C LEU A 6 4.10 -4.93 3.61
N VAL A 7 3.71 -5.34 2.41
CA VAL A 7 3.84 -6.71 1.89
C VAL A 7 4.51 -6.68 0.53
N THR A 8 5.06 -7.81 0.09
CA THR A 8 5.54 -7.98 -1.27
C THR A 8 4.47 -8.69 -2.10
N VAL A 9 4.17 -8.14 -3.28
CA VAL A 9 3.20 -8.70 -4.21
C VAL A 9 3.76 -8.73 -5.63
N SER A 10 3.27 -9.66 -6.44
CA SER A 10 3.47 -9.68 -7.89
C SER A 10 2.11 -9.49 -8.55
N LEU A 11 1.87 -8.29 -9.07
CA LEU A 11 0.64 -7.94 -9.78
C LEU A 11 0.76 -8.37 -11.25
N GLN A 12 -0.33 -8.83 -11.87
CA GLN A 12 -0.31 -9.16 -13.30
C GLN A 12 -0.15 -7.90 -14.17
N GLY A 13 0.40 -8.04 -15.39
CA GLY A 13 0.66 -6.93 -16.32
C GLY A 13 2.02 -6.25 -16.09
N ASP A 14 2.09 -4.92 -16.25
CA ASP A 14 3.31 -4.10 -16.11
C ASP A 14 3.97 -4.16 -14.71
N TYR A 15 3.32 -4.83 -13.77
CA TYR A 15 3.72 -4.93 -12.36
C TYR A 15 4.20 -6.33 -11.95
N GLY A 16 4.56 -7.19 -12.92
CA GLY A 16 4.90 -8.61 -12.70
C GLY A 16 6.13 -8.93 -11.86
N LYS A 17 7.00 -7.93 -11.59
CA LYS A 17 8.11 -8.10 -10.64
C LYS A 17 7.57 -8.02 -9.21
N PRO A 18 8.12 -8.78 -8.24
CA PRO A 18 7.80 -8.57 -6.83
C PRO A 18 8.06 -7.10 -6.44
N ARG A 19 7.04 -6.42 -5.92
CA ARG A 19 7.14 -5.02 -5.47
C ARG A 19 6.46 -4.87 -4.11
N PRO A 20 6.86 -3.87 -3.30
CA PRO A 20 6.15 -3.55 -2.09
C PRO A 20 4.74 -3.02 -2.37
N ALA A 21 3.80 -3.32 -1.47
CA ALA A 21 2.44 -2.81 -1.45
C ALA A 21 1.97 -2.59 -0.02
N LEU A 22 1.11 -1.59 0.17
CA LEU A 22 0.47 -1.24 1.44
C LEU A 22 -0.92 -1.87 1.52
N ILE A 23 -1.21 -2.61 2.57
CA ILE A 23 -2.56 -3.09 2.88
C ILE A 23 -3.42 -1.91 3.36
N VAL A 24 -4.53 -1.64 2.68
CA VAL A 24 -5.44 -0.53 3.04
C VAL A 24 -6.84 -0.99 3.47
N GLN A 25 -7.17 -2.27 3.26
CA GLN A 25 -8.42 -2.88 3.70
C GLN A 25 -8.60 -2.77 5.22
N SER A 26 -9.84 -2.53 5.64
CA SER A 26 -10.22 -2.51 7.06
C SER A 26 -9.93 -3.84 7.75
N ASP A 27 -9.42 -3.79 8.98
CA ASP A 27 -9.22 -4.95 9.84
C ASP A 27 -10.54 -5.60 10.28
N LEU A 28 -11.68 -4.94 10.07
CA LEU A 28 -13.01 -5.53 10.27
C LEU A 28 -13.41 -6.53 9.17
N LEU A 29 -12.64 -6.59 8.08
CA LEU A 29 -12.90 -7.44 6.90
C LEU A 29 -11.85 -8.55 6.78
N THR A 30 -11.36 -9.08 7.89
CA THR A 30 -10.30 -10.12 7.90
C THR A 30 -10.74 -11.43 7.28
N ASP A 31 -12.04 -11.74 7.33
CA ASP A 31 -12.59 -13.03 6.89
C ASP A 31 -12.73 -13.16 5.37
N LEU A 32 -12.52 -12.07 4.63
CA LEU A 32 -12.53 -12.09 3.16
C LEU A 32 -11.26 -12.76 2.61
N GLU A 33 -11.42 -13.59 1.57
CA GLU A 33 -10.31 -14.32 0.92
C GLU A 33 -9.35 -13.42 0.13
N SER A 34 -9.77 -12.19 -0.17
CA SER A 34 -8.97 -11.18 -0.86
C SER A 34 -8.75 -9.94 -0.02
N VAL A 35 -7.69 -9.21 -0.34
CA VAL A 35 -7.31 -7.97 0.35
C VAL A 35 -7.08 -6.82 -0.62
N VAL A 36 -7.63 -5.66 -0.28
CA VAL A 36 -7.38 -4.38 -0.96
C VAL A 36 -6.05 -3.77 -0.51
N LEU A 37 -5.23 -3.39 -1.48
CA LEU A 37 -3.89 -2.83 -1.29
C LEU A 37 -3.58 -1.72 -2.30
N CYS A 38 -2.54 -0.95 -2.00
CA CYS A 38 -1.96 0.07 -2.87
C CYS A 38 -0.49 -0.28 -3.16
N PRO A 39 -0.07 -0.39 -4.44
CA PRO A 39 1.34 -0.58 -4.77
C PRO A 39 2.22 0.56 -4.26
N VAL A 40 3.49 0.25 -4.00
CA VAL A 40 4.51 1.23 -3.61
C VAL A 40 5.60 1.25 -4.68
N THR A 41 6.09 2.45 -4.99
CA THR A 41 7.13 2.64 -6.00
C THR A 41 8.17 3.66 -5.54
N SER A 42 9.43 3.44 -5.89
CA SER A 42 10.50 4.44 -5.76
C SER A 42 10.61 5.36 -6.98
N ASP A 43 9.79 5.14 -8.02
CA ASP A 43 9.62 6.07 -9.14
C ASP A 43 8.71 7.22 -8.71
N LEU A 44 9.33 8.28 -8.19
CA LEU A 44 8.64 9.41 -7.58
C LEU A 44 8.03 10.32 -8.65
N ARG A 45 6.80 10.76 -8.41
CA ARG A 45 6.11 11.73 -9.27
C ARG A 45 5.61 12.92 -8.45
N ASN A 46 5.53 14.07 -9.10
CA ASN A 46 4.85 15.23 -8.55
C ASN A 46 3.33 15.03 -8.65
N ALA A 47 2.78 14.28 -7.69
CA ALA A 47 1.37 13.96 -7.59
C ALA A 47 0.92 14.16 -6.15
N ALA A 48 0.11 15.19 -5.89
CA ALA A 48 -0.26 15.61 -4.52
C ALA A 48 -1.00 14.52 -3.72
N PHE A 49 -1.66 13.57 -4.40
CA PHE A 49 -2.35 12.47 -3.75
C PHE A 49 -1.44 11.29 -3.40
N ARG A 50 -0.22 11.21 -3.95
CA ARG A 50 0.70 10.11 -3.62
C ARG A 50 1.46 10.43 -2.34
N VAL A 51 1.24 9.62 -1.31
CA VAL A 51 1.89 9.78 -0.01
C VAL A 51 3.34 9.29 -0.12
N THR A 52 4.28 10.20 0.10
CA THR A 52 5.71 9.90 0.17
C THR A 52 6.07 9.28 1.52
N VAL A 53 6.90 8.25 1.50
CA VAL A 53 7.35 7.49 2.67
C VAL A 53 8.87 7.35 2.62
N GLU A 54 9.54 7.83 3.66
CA GLU A 54 10.97 7.62 3.87
C GLU A 54 11.26 6.20 4.37
N PRO A 55 12.35 5.56 3.91
CA PRO A 55 12.74 4.24 4.39
C PRO A 55 13.17 4.30 5.85
N ASN A 56 12.69 3.35 6.66
CA ASN A 56 13.10 3.19 8.04
C ASN A 56 13.01 1.72 8.50
N PRO A 57 13.58 1.36 9.66
CA PRO A 57 13.55 -0.03 10.13
C PRO A 57 12.15 -0.61 10.36
N ALA A 58 11.16 0.22 10.71
CA ALA A 58 9.80 -0.24 10.98
C ALA A 58 9.01 -0.55 9.70
N ASN A 59 9.24 0.22 8.63
CA ASN A 59 8.56 0.01 7.35
C ASN A 59 9.33 -0.89 6.39
N GLY A 60 10.64 -1.12 6.61
CA GLY A 60 11.47 -2.04 5.82
C GLY A 60 11.69 -1.63 4.37
N LEU A 61 11.29 -0.41 3.97
CA LEU A 61 11.58 0.12 2.64
C LEU A 61 13.08 0.42 2.51
N ARG A 62 13.61 0.33 1.29
CA ARG A 62 15.05 0.53 1.01
C ARG A 62 15.36 1.87 0.35
N ALA A 63 14.35 2.59 -0.11
CA ALA A 63 14.47 3.85 -0.81
C ALA A 63 13.25 4.73 -0.53
N LEU A 64 13.42 6.04 -0.73
CA LEU A 64 12.30 6.98 -0.74
C LEU A 64 11.26 6.48 -1.74
N SER A 65 10.02 6.33 -1.27
CA SER A 65 8.97 5.69 -2.05
C SER A 65 7.65 6.46 -1.93
N GLN A 66 6.75 6.21 -2.87
CA GLN A 66 5.39 6.73 -2.86
C GLN A 66 4.39 5.58 -2.87
N VAL A 67 3.35 5.70 -2.03
CA VAL A 67 2.18 4.82 -2.10
C VAL A 67 1.30 5.31 -3.25
N MET A 68 1.06 4.43 -4.22
CA MET A 68 0.25 4.70 -5.41
C MET A 68 -1.23 4.51 -5.09
N VAL A 69 -1.80 5.41 -4.29
CA VAL A 69 -3.23 5.36 -3.90
C VAL A 69 -4.19 5.41 -5.10
N ASP A 70 -3.73 5.93 -6.25
CA ASP A 70 -4.43 5.92 -7.54
C ASP A 70 -4.48 4.54 -8.22
N LYS A 71 -3.81 3.53 -7.65
CA LYS A 71 -3.68 2.17 -8.18
C LYS A 71 -4.17 1.12 -7.20
N LEU A 72 -5.28 1.39 -6.52
CA LEU A 72 -5.99 0.41 -5.70
C LEU A 72 -6.16 -0.92 -6.45
N SER A 73 -5.75 -2.00 -5.80
CA SER A 73 -5.80 -3.34 -6.35
C SER A 73 -6.30 -4.32 -5.29
N THR A 74 -6.97 -5.37 -5.74
CA THR A 74 -7.45 -6.44 -4.86
C THR A 74 -6.79 -7.74 -5.27
N LEU A 75 -6.16 -8.43 -4.33
CA LEU A 75 -5.50 -9.72 -4.57
C LEU A 75 -5.99 -10.79 -3.59
N PRO A 76 -6.05 -12.07 -4.02
CA PRO A 76 -6.21 -13.19 -3.09
C PRO A 76 -5.10 -13.17 -2.04
N ARG A 77 -5.43 -13.43 -0.77
CA ARG A 77 -4.46 -13.50 0.33
C ARG A 77 -3.32 -14.47 0.05
N THR A 78 -3.61 -15.56 -0.65
CA THR A 78 -2.64 -16.59 -1.07
C THR A 78 -1.56 -16.09 -2.04
N LYS A 79 -1.75 -14.92 -2.67
CA LYS A 79 -0.78 -14.29 -3.57
C LYS A 79 0.02 -13.16 -2.92
N ILE A 80 -0.16 -12.93 -1.62
CA ILE A 80 0.48 -11.85 -0.87
C ILE A 80 1.49 -12.47 0.08
N SER A 81 2.70 -11.90 0.15
CA SER A 81 3.70 -12.36 1.13
C SER A 81 3.29 -12.05 2.56
N GLU A 82 3.99 -12.63 3.52
CA GLU A 82 3.96 -12.12 4.89
C GLU A 82 4.36 -10.64 4.93
N PRO A 83 3.83 -9.85 5.89
CA PRO A 83 4.27 -8.47 6.12
C PRO A 83 5.76 -8.39 6.43
N PHE A 84 6.45 -7.43 5.81
CA PHE A 84 7.87 -7.16 6.08
C PHE A 84 8.08 -5.86 6.87
N GLY A 85 7.04 -5.06 7.06
CA GLY A 85 7.07 -3.80 7.78
C GLY A 85 5.68 -3.18 7.88
N ARG A 86 5.60 -1.99 8.46
CA ARG A 86 4.34 -1.25 8.63
C ARG A 86 4.55 0.26 8.50
N LEU A 87 3.53 0.97 8.05
CA LEU A 87 3.47 2.44 8.18
C LEU A 87 2.98 2.83 9.57
N ASP A 88 3.45 3.98 10.06
CA ASP A 88 2.96 4.55 11.31
C ASP A 88 1.67 5.35 11.12
N ASP A 89 1.08 5.75 12.25
CA ASP A 89 -0.24 6.39 12.30
C ASP A 89 -0.29 7.72 11.54
N GLU A 90 0.81 8.48 11.55
CA GLU A 90 0.88 9.74 10.81
C GLU A 90 0.78 9.50 9.31
N ARG A 91 1.56 8.55 8.78
CA ARG A 91 1.51 8.19 7.36
C ARG A 91 0.17 7.56 7.02
N MET A 92 -0.40 6.73 7.90
CA MET A 92 -1.73 6.16 7.68
C MET A 92 -2.84 7.23 7.61
N LYS A 93 -2.78 8.30 8.41
CA LYS A 93 -3.73 9.44 8.28
C LYS A 93 -3.59 10.15 6.94
N ALA A 94 -2.38 10.29 6.42
CA ALA A 94 -2.17 10.85 5.08
C ALA A 94 -2.75 9.93 4.00
N ILE A 95 -2.59 8.61 4.16
CA ILE A 95 -3.18 7.60 3.27
C ILE A 95 -4.71 7.69 3.29
N ASP A 96 -5.34 7.83 4.46
CA ASP A 96 -6.80 7.97 4.58
C ASP A 96 -7.32 9.15 3.75
N ARG A 97 -6.73 10.33 3.93
CA ARG A 97 -7.11 11.54 3.20
C ARG A 97 -6.93 11.38 1.68
N ALA A 98 -5.82 10.76 1.29
CA ALA A 98 -5.53 10.52 -0.11
C ALA A 98 -6.50 9.52 -0.75
N LEU A 99 -6.90 8.47 -0.01
CA LEU A 99 -7.91 7.51 -0.44
C LEU A 99 -9.27 8.17 -0.63
N LEU A 100 -9.72 8.99 0.34
CA LEU A 100 -11.00 9.73 0.23
C LEU A 100 -11.05 10.57 -1.06
N LEU A 101 -9.94 11.26 -1.38
CA LEU A 101 -9.81 12.05 -2.60
C LEU A 101 -9.85 11.19 -3.86
N VAL A 102 -9.07 10.10 -3.91
CA VAL A 102 -8.97 9.27 -5.11
C VAL A 102 -10.29 8.57 -5.44
N VAL A 103 -11.06 8.16 -4.44
CA VAL A 103 -12.33 7.43 -4.64
C VAL A 103 -13.55 8.36 -4.64
N GLY A 104 -13.37 9.68 -4.48
CA GLY A 104 -14.43 10.68 -4.63
C GLY A 104 -15.48 10.69 -3.52
N VAL A 105 -15.08 10.39 -2.27
CA VAL A 105 -15.97 10.32 -1.10
C VAL A 105 -15.72 11.45 -0.09
N ILE A 106 -15.37 12.63 -0.62
CA ILE A 106 -15.17 13.87 0.16
C ILE A 106 -16.52 14.54 0.45
#